data_AF-A0AAV1DBD5-F1
#
_entry.id   AF-A0AAV1DBD5-F1
#
_cell.length_a   1.000
_cell.length_b   1.000
_cell.length_c   1.000
_cell.angle_alpha   90.00
_cell.angle_beta   90.00
_cell.angle_gamma   90.00
#
_symmetry.space_group_name_H-M   'P 1'
#
loop_
_entity.id
_entity.type
_entity.pdbx_description
1 polymer ?
#
loop_
_entity_poly.entity_id
_entity_poly.type
_entity_poly.pdbx_seq_one_letter_code
_entity_poly.pdbx_strand_id
1 'polypeptide(L)'
;MVSLHHLDCSHFRCISCVKKYAEVMLHRGLLPPCPQEGCKSSIKIAYCEKILSPKLVALIEERLRESEIPVQDRVYCPFPKCSNLMSKAEVLKYTKTITWKSYLYSGFRRCLKCDKGVEANSVMLVEWKGRMIKLIGDVLPGIRT
;
A
#
# COMPACT_ATOMS: atom_id res chain seq x y z
N MET A 1 3.00 14.38 -35.44
CA MET A 1 3.37 15.04 -34.17
C MET A 1 2.95 14.12 -33.05
N VAL A 2 3.89 13.39 -32.43
CA VAL A 2 3.54 12.46 -31.34
C VAL A 2 3.40 13.29 -30.07
N SER A 3 2.18 13.46 -29.59
CA SER A 3 1.90 14.21 -28.37
C SER A 3 2.55 13.53 -27.16
N LEU A 4 3.73 14.01 -26.75
CA LEU A 4 4.52 13.55 -25.60
C LEU A 4 3.89 13.99 -24.25
N HIS A 5 2.59 13.74 -24.07
CA HIS A 5 1.93 14.02 -22.81
C HIS A 5 2.21 12.89 -21.81
N HIS A 6 3.36 13.00 -21.14
CA HIS A 6 3.83 12.12 -20.06
C HIS A 6 3.07 12.31 -18.74
N LEU A 7 2.28 13.38 -18.67
CA LEU A 7 1.48 13.83 -17.54
C LEU A 7 0.03 13.98 -17.96
N ASP A 8 -0.89 13.95 -17.01
CA ASP A 8 -2.32 14.29 -17.22
C ASP A 8 -2.56 15.82 -17.25
N CYS A 9 -1.51 16.58 -17.61
CA CYS A 9 -1.50 18.02 -17.78
C CYS A 9 -0.48 18.40 -18.86
N SER A 10 -0.49 19.67 -19.28
CA SER A 10 0.44 20.23 -20.28
C SER A 10 1.81 20.62 -19.73
N HIS A 11 2.07 20.41 -18.43
CA HIS A 11 3.35 20.76 -17.84
C HIS A 11 4.45 19.87 -18.40
N PHE A 12 5.54 20.50 -18.86
CA PHE A 12 6.69 19.78 -19.37
C PHE A 12 7.82 19.72 -18.35
N ARG A 13 8.44 18.54 -18.26
CA ARG A 13 9.70 18.29 -17.55
C ARG A 13 10.51 17.28 -18.36
N CYS A 14 11.83 17.39 -18.29
CA CYS A 14 12.73 16.49 -18.99
C CYS A 14 12.59 15.03 -18.51
N ILE A 15 12.88 14.03 -19.35
CA ILE A 15 12.73 12.61 -19.01
C ILE A 15 13.57 12.24 -17.77
N SER A 16 14.83 12.68 -17.71
CA SER A 16 15.71 12.40 -16.57
C SER A 16 15.23 13.08 -15.28
N CYS A 17 14.61 14.26 -15.38
CA CYS A 17 13.99 15.00 -14.29
C CYS A 17 12.80 14.21 -13.73
N VAL A 18 11.90 13.76 -14.62
CA VAL A 18 10.73 12.96 -14.27
C VAL A 18 11.14 11.62 -13.64
N LYS A 19 12.16 10.96 -14.19
CA LYS A 19 12.68 9.70 -13.65
C LYS A 19 13.15 9.84 -12.20
N LYS A 20 14.06 10.81 -11.93
CA LYS A 20 14.58 11.06 -10.58
C LYS A 20 13.48 11.46 -9.61
N TYR A 21 12.57 12.32 -10.06
CA TYR A 21 11.44 12.75 -9.24
C TYR A 21 10.51 11.59 -8.87
N ALA A 22 10.16 10.75 -9.84
CA ALA A 22 9.31 9.60 -9.61
C ALA A 22 9.94 8.60 -8.64
N GLU A 23 11.24 8.34 -8.77
CA GLU A 23 12.00 7.52 -7.83
C GLU A 23 11.92 8.05 -6.39
N VAL A 24 12.18 9.35 -6.19
CA VAL A 24 12.07 9.99 -4.86
C VAL A 24 10.66 9.86 -4.28
N MET A 25 9.61 10.08 -5.09
CA MET A 25 8.23 10.00 -4.62
C MET A 25 7.81 8.58 -4.25
N LEU A 26 8.21 7.58 -5.04
CA LEU A 26 7.94 6.17 -4.75
C LEU A 26 8.64 5.71 -3.47
N HIS A 27 9.86 6.18 -3.23
CA HIS A 27 10.57 5.93 -1.98
C HIS A 27 9.89 6.58 -0.77
N ARG A 28 9.27 7.75 -0.94
CA ARG A 28 8.40 8.40 0.08
C ARG A 28 7.00 7.77 0.19
N GLY A 29 6.73 6.76 -0.62
CA GLY A 29 5.48 6.02 -0.67
C GLY A 29 4.30 6.74 -1.30
N LEU A 30 4.57 7.63 -2.25
CA LEU A 30 3.57 8.34 -3.01
C LEU A 30 3.59 7.86 -4.47
N LEU A 31 2.42 7.79 -5.09
CA LEU A 31 2.36 7.84 -6.55
C LEU A 31 2.90 9.19 -7.00
N PRO A 32 3.73 9.24 -8.03
CA PRO A 32 4.39 10.48 -8.43
C PRO A 32 3.35 11.50 -8.96
N PRO A 33 3.14 12.63 -8.26
CA PRO A 33 2.26 13.68 -8.76
C PRO A 33 2.99 14.47 -9.85
N CYS A 34 2.31 15.42 -10.49
CA CYS A 34 2.97 16.37 -11.38
C CYS A 34 4.07 17.13 -10.60
N PRO A 35 5.30 17.26 -11.13
CA PRO A 35 6.36 18.03 -10.48
C PRO A 35 6.09 19.54 -10.43
N GLN A 36 5.04 20.03 -11.09
CA GLN A 36 4.64 21.43 -11.03
C GLN A 36 3.86 21.70 -9.75
N GLU A 37 4.33 22.67 -8.96
CA GLU A 37 3.65 23.10 -7.75
C GLU A 37 2.21 23.55 -8.03
N GLY A 38 1.29 23.17 -7.14
CA GLY A 38 -0.15 23.45 -7.27
C GLY A 38 -0.89 22.59 -8.30
N CYS A 39 -0.20 21.79 -9.12
CA CYS A 39 -0.85 20.89 -10.07
C CYS A 39 -1.34 19.60 -9.38
N LYS A 40 -2.61 19.26 -9.58
CA LYS A 40 -3.25 18.06 -8.99
C LYS A 40 -3.15 16.82 -9.89
N SER A 41 -2.61 16.94 -11.10
CA SER A 41 -2.41 15.83 -12.02
C SER A 41 -1.28 14.91 -11.56
N SER A 42 -1.23 13.70 -12.11
CA SER A 42 -0.16 12.71 -11.86
C SER A 42 0.72 12.48 -13.09
N ILE A 43 1.86 11.84 -12.86
CA ILE A 43 2.64 11.21 -13.94
C ILE A 43 1.91 9.95 -14.37
N LYS A 44 1.73 9.76 -15.67
CA LYS A 44 1.04 8.57 -16.19
C LYS A 44 1.82 7.31 -15.83
N ILE A 45 1.12 6.32 -15.29
CA ILE A 45 1.73 5.06 -14.85
C ILE A 45 2.37 4.31 -16.02
N ALA A 46 1.66 4.24 -17.15
CA ALA A 46 2.17 3.68 -18.40
C ALA A 46 3.44 4.38 -18.93
N TYR A 47 3.70 5.62 -18.49
CA TYR A 47 4.95 6.31 -18.80
C TYR A 47 6.05 5.95 -17.79
N CYS A 48 5.73 5.92 -16.50
CA CYS A 48 6.64 5.44 -15.45
C CYS A 48 7.17 4.02 -15.76
N GLU A 49 6.32 3.11 -16.20
CA GLU A 49 6.69 1.75 -16.61
C GLU A 49 7.76 1.70 -17.70
N LYS A 50 7.82 2.72 -18.58
CA LYS A 50 8.79 2.79 -19.69
C LYS A 50 10.15 3.32 -19.27
N ILE A 51 10.24 4.11 -18.21
CA ILE A 51 11.45 4.87 -17.84
C ILE A 51 12.09 4.41 -16.52
N LEU A 52 11.33 3.71 -15.68
CA LEU A 52 11.74 3.24 -14.36
C LEU A 52 12.28 1.81 -14.41
N SER A 53 13.02 1.42 -13.37
CA SER A 53 13.46 0.05 -13.21
C SER A 53 12.29 -0.86 -12.77
N PRO A 54 12.34 -2.17 -13.05
CA PRO A 54 11.31 -3.12 -12.60
C PRO A 54 11.01 -3.04 -11.10
N LYS A 55 12.04 -2.80 -10.28
CA LYS A 55 11.91 -2.63 -8.84
C LYS A 55 11.03 -1.42 -8.46
N LEU A 56 11.16 -0.31 -9.18
CA LEU A 56 10.35 0.89 -8.97
C LEU A 56 8.94 0.72 -9.52
N VAL A 57 8.77 -0.01 -10.63
CA VAL A 57 7.44 -0.37 -11.15
C VAL A 57 6.66 -1.21 -10.14
N ALA A 58 7.30 -2.19 -9.50
CA ALA A 58 6.66 -2.97 -8.42
C ALA A 58 6.23 -2.10 -7.23
N LEU A 59 6.93 -0.99 -6.95
CA LEU A 59 6.47 -0.02 -5.95
C LEU A 59 5.21 0.72 -6.41
N ILE A 60 5.08 1.06 -7.69
CA ILE A 60 3.87 1.69 -8.23
C ILE A 60 2.66 0.78 -8.02
N GLU A 61 2.77 -0.50 -8.37
CA GLU A 61 1.70 -1.48 -8.19
C GLU A 61 1.27 -1.60 -6.72
N GLU A 62 2.25 -1.62 -5.81
CA GLU A 62 2.00 -1.60 -4.38
C GLU A 62 1.27 -0.33 -3.94
N ARG A 63 1.66 0.85 -4.44
CA ARG A 63 0.98 2.12 -4.13
C ARG A 63 -0.42 2.22 -4.69
N LEU A 64 -0.67 1.66 -5.87
CA LEU A 64 -2.01 1.57 -6.43
C LEU A 64 -2.90 0.73 -5.53
N ARG A 65 -2.45 -0.47 -5.16
CA ARG A 65 -3.17 -1.34 -4.23
C ARG A 65 -3.41 -0.66 -2.88
N GLU A 66 -2.43 0.08 -2.37
CA GLU A 66 -2.62 0.89 -1.15
C GLU A 66 -3.72 1.92 -1.32
N SER A 67 -3.75 2.62 -2.45
CA SER A 67 -4.74 3.67 -2.71
C SER A 67 -6.17 3.12 -2.86
N GLU A 68 -6.32 1.88 -3.32
CA GLU A 68 -7.61 1.19 -3.44
C GLU A 68 -8.21 0.79 -2.09
N ILE A 69 -7.37 0.59 -1.07
CA ILE A 69 -7.82 0.21 0.28
C ILE A 69 -7.97 1.47 1.14
N PRO A 70 -9.15 1.74 1.73
CA PRO A 70 -9.32 2.85 2.68
C PRO A 70 -8.32 2.77 3.82
N VAL A 71 -7.77 3.91 4.25
CA VAL A 71 -6.69 3.95 5.27
C VAL A 71 -7.04 3.15 6.52
N GLN A 72 -8.30 3.26 6.98
CA GLN A 72 -8.81 2.55 8.15
C GLN A 72 -8.89 1.03 7.98
N ASP A 73 -8.90 0.53 6.75
CA ASP A 73 -9.04 -0.90 6.45
C ASP A 73 -7.73 -1.56 6.04
N ARG A 74 -6.65 -0.79 5.92
CA ARG A 74 -5.31 -1.31 5.59
C ARG A 74 -4.76 -2.10 6.76
N VAL A 75 -4.25 -3.29 6.46
CA VAL A 75 -3.57 -4.19 7.39
C VAL A 75 -2.27 -4.63 6.73
N TYR A 76 -1.14 -4.21 7.29
CA TYR A 76 0.16 -4.71 6.86
C TYR A 76 0.57 -5.90 7.72
N CYS A 77 1.25 -6.85 7.10
CA CYS A 77 1.85 -7.95 7.84
C CYS A 77 2.91 -7.39 8.80
N PRO A 78 2.80 -7.65 10.11
CA PRO A 78 3.74 -7.14 11.11
C PRO A 78 5.16 -7.70 10.98
N PHE A 79 5.33 -8.81 10.27
CA PHE A 79 6.62 -9.47 10.12
C PHE A 79 7.47 -8.72 9.09
N PRO A 80 8.63 -8.13 9.46
CA PRO A 80 9.39 -7.23 8.57
C PRO A 80 9.78 -7.86 7.23
N LYS A 81 10.12 -9.14 7.23
CA LYS A 81 10.46 -9.90 6.01
C LYS A 81 9.26 -10.11 5.06
N CYS A 82 8.03 -9.90 5.54
CA CYS A 82 6.82 -10.09 4.77
C CYS A 82 6.20 -8.74 4.38
N SER A 83 5.85 -7.91 5.37
CA SER A 83 5.26 -6.57 5.19
C SER A 83 4.11 -6.46 4.17
N ASN A 84 3.42 -7.57 3.90
CA ASN A 84 2.38 -7.65 2.88
C ASN A 84 1.17 -6.78 3.26
N LEU A 85 0.69 -5.96 2.33
CA LEU A 85 -0.55 -5.22 2.47
C LEU A 85 -1.77 -6.13 2.22
N MET A 86 -2.77 -5.99 3.07
CA MET A 86 -4.08 -6.66 3.00
C MET A 86 -5.15 -5.69 3.49
N SER A 87 -6.41 -5.97 3.22
CA SER A 87 -7.56 -5.33 3.85
C SER A 87 -8.02 -6.11 5.09
N LYS A 88 -8.70 -5.44 6.01
CA LYS A 88 -9.37 -6.10 7.15
C LYS A 88 -10.27 -7.25 6.69
N ALA A 89 -11.04 -7.04 5.61
CA ALA A 89 -11.95 -8.03 5.06
C ALA A 89 -11.21 -9.29 4.56
N GLU A 90 -10.11 -9.12 3.82
CA GLU A 90 -9.27 -10.22 3.35
C GLU A 90 -8.71 -11.04 4.52
N VAL A 91 -8.14 -10.36 5.52
CA VAL A 91 -7.55 -11.01 6.69
C VAL A 91 -8.61 -11.79 7.47
N LEU A 92 -9.79 -11.20 7.69
CA LEU A 92 -10.90 -11.88 8.37
C LEU A 92 -11.39 -13.11 7.60
N LYS A 93 -11.56 -13.00 6.28
CA LYS A 93 -11.98 -14.11 5.43
C LYS A 93 -10.96 -15.24 5.44
N TYR A 94 -9.68 -14.92 5.26
CA TYR A 94 -8.60 -15.90 5.23
C TYR A 94 -8.38 -16.58 6.58
N THR A 95 -8.47 -15.84 7.68
CA THR A 95 -8.31 -16.44 9.01
C THR A 95 -9.43 -17.45 9.29
N LYS A 96 -10.68 -17.13 8.89
CA LYS A 96 -11.83 -18.05 9.04
C LYS A 96 -11.65 -19.37 8.31
N THR A 97 -10.94 -19.39 7.19
CA THR A 97 -10.76 -20.63 6.41
C THR A 97 -9.73 -21.57 7.02
N ILE A 98 -8.85 -21.09 7.91
CA ILE A 98 -7.67 -21.87 8.33
C ILE A 98 -7.67 -22.14 9.84
N THR A 99 -8.36 -21.33 10.64
CA THR A 99 -8.29 -21.46 12.10
C THR A 99 -9.59 -22.00 12.70
N TRP A 100 -9.44 -22.86 13.71
CA TRP A 100 -10.57 -23.33 14.52
C TRP A 100 -11.28 -22.15 15.19
N LYS A 101 -12.60 -22.27 15.39
CA LYS A 101 -13.46 -21.18 15.89
C LYS A 101 -12.92 -20.51 17.17
N SER A 102 -12.28 -21.25 18.07
CA SER A 102 -11.71 -20.72 19.33
C SER A 102 -10.70 -19.57 19.13
N TYR A 103 -9.83 -19.66 18.12
CA TYR A 103 -8.82 -18.64 17.83
C TYR A 103 -9.40 -17.42 17.10
N LEU A 104 -10.53 -17.58 16.40
CA LEU A 104 -11.23 -16.43 15.83
C LEU A 104 -11.82 -15.54 16.94
N TYR A 105 -12.31 -16.16 18.02
CA TYR A 105 -12.85 -15.46 19.19
C TYR A 105 -11.76 -14.72 19.99
N SER A 106 -10.52 -15.20 19.99
CA SER A 106 -9.39 -14.50 20.63
C SER A 106 -8.84 -13.32 19.81
N GLY A 107 -9.44 -13.03 18.65
CA GLY A 107 -8.96 -11.96 17.78
C GLY A 107 -7.71 -12.34 16.99
N PHE A 108 -7.36 -13.61 16.85
CA PHE A 108 -6.22 -14.01 16.02
C PHE A 108 -6.43 -13.65 14.55
N ARG A 109 -5.38 -13.25 13.84
CA ARG A 109 -5.39 -12.85 12.43
C ARG A 109 -4.19 -13.44 11.71
N ARG A 110 -4.38 -14.00 10.51
CA ARG A 110 -3.29 -14.56 9.69
C ARG A 110 -2.99 -13.74 8.44
N CYS A 111 -1.72 -13.63 8.11
CA CYS A 111 -1.28 -13.01 6.86
C CYS A 111 -1.52 -13.93 5.67
N LEU A 112 -2.16 -13.42 4.61
CA LEU A 112 -2.47 -14.16 3.38
C LEU A 112 -1.22 -14.64 2.63
N LYS A 113 -0.06 -14.00 2.84
CA LYS A 113 1.19 -14.31 2.11
C LYS A 113 2.12 -15.27 2.85
N CYS A 114 2.30 -15.09 4.16
CA CYS A 114 3.27 -15.86 4.93
C CYS A 114 2.63 -16.80 5.96
N ASP A 115 1.30 -16.78 6.07
CA ASP A 115 0.49 -17.60 6.97
C ASP A 115 0.82 -17.45 8.47
N LYS A 116 1.76 -16.57 8.84
CA LYS A 116 2.03 -16.24 10.24
C LYS A 116 0.86 -15.45 10.80
N GLY A 117 0.48 -15.76 12.04
CA GLY A 117 -0.61 -15.10 12.72
C GLY A 117 -0.17 -14.25 13.91
N VAL A 118 -1.01 -13.30 14.25
CA VAL A 118 -0.85 -12.37 15.37
C VAL A 118 -2.20 -12.17 16.06
N GLU A 119 -2.17 -11.90 17.37
CA GLU A 119 -3.35 -11.43 18.08
C GLU A 119 -3.70 -10.01 17.62
N ALA A 120 -4.98 -9.74 17.35
CA ALA A 120 -5.44 -8.45 16.83
C ALA A 120 -5.05 -7.27 17.73
N ASN A 121 -4.93 -7.49 19.05
CA ASN A 121 -4.69 -6.40 20.01
C ASN A 121 -3.23 -5.97 20.12
N SER A 122 -2.31 -6.66 19.43
CA SER A 122 -0.90 -6.27 19.37
C SER A 122 -0.72 -5.15 18.35
N VAL A 123 -1.13 -3.93 18.71
CA VAL A 123 -0.91 -2.73 17.90
C VAL A 123 0.58 -2.56 17.71
N MET A 124 1.10 -2.94 16.55
CA MET A 124 2.47 -2.63 16.18
C MET A 124 2.46 -1.38 15.32
N LEU A 125 3.08 -0.33 15.86
CA LEU A 125 3.57 0.78 15.05
C LEU A 125 4.78 0.25 14.30
N VAL A 126 4.63 -0.04 13.02
CA VAL A 126 5.75 -0.44 12.18
C VAL A 126 6.16 0.73 11.30
N GLU A 127 7.45 1.03 11.31
CA GLU A 127 8.02 1.89 10.28
C GLU A 127 8.02 1.09 8.97
N TRP A 128 7.29 1.60 7.97
CA TRP A 128 7.23 0.99 6.66
C TRP A 128 7.52 2.05 5.61
N LYS A 129 8.67 1.90 4.94
CA LYS A 129 9.16 2.79 3.87
C LYS A 129 9.05 4.28 4.24
N GLY A 130 9.49 4.62 5.46
CA GLY A 130 9.51 6.00 5.98
C GLY A 130 8.17 6.51 6.54
N ARG A 131 7.15 5.65 6.72
CA ARG A 131 5.88 6.00 7.37
C ARG A 131 5.64 5.12 8.59
N MET A 132 5.19 5.73 9.68
CA MET A 132 4.66 4.98 10.81
C MET A 132 3.25 4.50 10.46
N ILE A 133 3.08 3.20 10.28
CA ILE A 133 1.78 2.60 10.02
C ILE A 133 1.27 1.97 11.31
N LYS A 134 0.07 2.37 11.72
CA LYS A 134 -0.64 1.75 12.83
C LYS A 134 -1.32 0.49 12.32
N LEU A 135 -0.81 -0.68 12.69
CA LEU A 135 -1.55 -1.92 12.55
C LEU A 135 -2.62 -1.94 13.63
N ILE A 136 -3.85 -1.53 13.30
CA ILE A 136 -4.97 -1.63 14.25
C ILE A 136 -5.69 -2.95 14.03
N GLY A 137 -5.65 -3.83 15.02
CA GLY A 137 -6.78 -4.71 15.26
C GLY A 137 -7.91 -3.90 15.87
N ASP A 138 -8.87 -3.51 15.05
CA ASP A 138 -10.12 -2.99 15.57
C ASP A 138 -10.96 -4.19 16.02
N VAL A 139 -11.15 -4.28 17.34
CA VAL A 139 -12.26 -4.99 17.96
C VAL A 139 -13.54 -4.33 17.45
N LEU A 140 -14.40 -5.09 16.78
CA LEU A 140 -15.77 -4.66 16.54
C LEU A 140 -16.46 -4.47 17.91
N PRO A 141 -17.07 -3.31 18.20
CA PRO A 141 -17.92 -3.20 19.37
C PRO A 141 -19.20 -4.01 19.13
N GLY A 142 -19.33 -5.12 19.86
CA GLY A 142 -20.61 -5.74 20.19
C GLY A 142 -21.14 -6.81 19.23
N ILE A 143 -21.06 -8.07 19.65
CA ILE A 143 -22.21 -8.98 19.57
C ILE A 143 -22.37 -9.60 20.95
N ARG A 144 -23.30 -9.06 21.73
CA ARG A 144 -23.92 -9.78 22.84
C ARG A 144 -25.01 -10.68 22.23
N THR A 145 -24.89 -11.99 22.44
CA THR A 145 -26.02 -12.91 22.64
C THR A 145 -25.52 -14.02 23.53
#